data_AF-A0A183A3L4-F1
#
_entry.id   AF-A0A183A3L4-F1
#
_cell.length_a   1.000
_cell.length_b   1.000
_cell.length_c   1.000
_cell.angle_alpha   90.00
_cell.angle_beta   90.00
_cell.angle_gamma   90.00
#
_symmetry.space_group_name_H-M   'P 1'
#
loop_
_entity.id
_entity.type
_entity.pdbx_description
1 polymer ?
#
loop_
_entity_poly.entity_id
_entity_poly.type
_entity_poly.pdbx_seq_one_letter_code
_entity_poly.pdbx_strand_id
1 'polypeptide(L)'
;MANGKIAITDKHRAETLMDYFKRVYRSSRGDEARNPLADNMGSKLQMLLASEEKVRTELKILGKHKVVDPDEIHPAIVQSLSEVILVPVIDLFASKLDLNMINSGTYN
;
A
#
# COMPACT_ATOMS: atom_id res chain seq x y z
N MET A 1 28.89 -25.27 21.41
CA MET A 1 28.85 -24.41 22.63
C MET A 1 29.15 -22.98 22.18
N ALA A 2 28.19 -22.07 22.29
CA ALA A 2 28.37 -20.67 21.87
C ALA A 2 28.94 -19.85 23.04
N ASN A 3 30.17 -19.34 22.88
CA ASN A 3 30.81 -18.47 23.87
C ASN A 3 30.22 -17.05 23.79
N GLY A 4 29.20 -16.78 24.60
CA GLY A 4 28.65 -15.44 24.79
C GLY A 4 29.61 -14.57 25.59
N LYS A 5 30.30 -13.63 24.93
CA LYS A 5 31.16 -12.64 25.59
C LYS A 5 30.27 -11.59 26.29
N ILE A 6 30.20 -11.65 27.61
CA ILE A 6 29.42 -10.70 28.42
C ILE A 6 30.10 -9.33 28.36
N ALA A 7 29.43 -8.33 27.81
CA ALA A 7 29.94 -6.96 27.74
C ALA A 7 29.89 -6.32 29.14
N ILE A 8 31.04 -5.81 29.59
CA ILE A 8 31.32 -5.43 30.99
C ILE A 8 30.87 -3.98 31.31
N THR A 9 30.51 -3.17 30.30
CA THR A 9 30.03 -1.79 30.48
C THR A 9 28.96 -1.43 29.44
N ASP A 10 28.09 -0.47 29.78
CA ASP A 10 26.98 -0.04 28.92
C ASP A 10 27.47 0.57 27.59
N LYS A 11 28.64 1.24 27.59
CA LYS A 11 29.29 1.69 26.36
C LYS A 11 29.64 0.52 25.45
N HIS A 12 30.23 -0.55 26.01
CA HIS A 12 30.60 -1.72 25.22
C HIS A 12 29.37 -2.47 24.70
N ARG A 13 28.26 -2.48 25.45
CA ARG A 13 26.97 -3.00 24.99
C ARG A 13 26.42 -2.19 23.82
N ALA A 14 26.43 -0.87 23.92
CA ALA A 14 25.95 0.03 22.86
C ALA A 14 26.78 -0.14 21.57
N GLU A 15 28.10 -0.25 21.69
CA GLU A 15 29.00 -0.50 20.56
C GLU A 15 28.75 -1.87 19.92
N THR A 16 28.58 -2.92 20.73
CA THR A 16 28.29 -4.27 20.23
C THR A 16 26.95 -4.35 19.51
N LEU A 17 25.91 -3.68 20.04
CA LEU A 17 24.59 -3.58 19.39
C LEU A 17 24.65 -2.77 18.09
N MET A 18 25.40 -1.66 18.09
CA MET A 18 25.60 -0.83 16.91
C MET A 18 26.34 -1.60 15.79
N ASP A 19 27.36 -2.38 16.14
CA ASP A 19 28.09 -3.19 15.17
C ASP A 19 27.24 -4.34 14.64
N TYR A 20 26.44 -4.99 15.50
CA TYR A 20 25.45 -5.96 15.05
C TYR A 20 24.43 -5.32 14.09
N PHE A 21 23.88 -4.16 14.45
CA PHE A 21 22.93 -3.43 13.62
C PHE A 21 23.54 -3.06 12.27
N LYS A 22 24.75 -2.50 12.23
CA LYS A 22 25.47 -2.21 10.98
C LYS A 22 25.73 -3.46 10.15
N ARG A 23 25.97 -4.62 10.78
CA ARG A 23 26.21 -5.88 10.04
C ARG A 23 24.93 -6.43 9.42
N VAL A 24 23.80 -6.32 10.12
CA VAL A 24 22.49 -6.80 9.64
C VAL A 24 21.83 -5.81 8.68
N TYR A 25 21.97 -4.52 8.93
CA TYR A 25 21.28 -3.43 8.24
C TYR A 25 22.16 -2.58 7.32
N ARG A 26 23.45 -2.88 7.15
CA ARG A 26 24.15 -2.42 5.94
C ARG A 26 23.63 -3.22 4.75
N SER A 27 22.45 -2.81 4.28
CA SER A 27 22.06 -2.92 2.90
C SER A 27 23.26 -2.54 2.05
N SER A 28 23.59 -3.40 1.10
CA SER A 28 24.63 -3.19 0.11
C SER A 28 24.64 -1.73 -0.33
N ARG A 29 25.71 -1.01 0.00
CA ARG A 29 26.07 0.19 -0.75
C ARG A 29 26.60 -0.31 -2.10
N GLY A 30 25.68 -0.68 -2.95
CA GLY A 30 25.90 -1.26 -4.26
C GLY A 30 24.83 -0.70 -5.15
N ASP A 31 25.18 0.39 -5.80
CA ASP A 31 24.54 0.93 -6.98
C ASP A 31 23.12 1.49 -6.80
N GLU A 32 22.91 2.63 -7.45
CA GLU A 32 21.62 3.28 -7.63
C GLU A 32 20.80 2.51 -8.69
N ALA A 33 20.78 1.18 -8.57
CA ALA A 33 19.91 0.33 -9.35
C ALA A 33 18.51 0.51 -8.77
N ARG A 34 17.71 1.38 -9.41
CA ARG A 34 16.24 1.36 -9.32
C ARG A 34 15.80 -0.08 -9.15
N ASN A 35 15.33 -0.43 -7.95
CA ASN A 35 14.92 -1.79 -7.67
C ASN A 35 13.69 -2.06 -8.56
N PRO A 36 13.80 -2.90 -9.61
CA PRO A 36 12.70 -3.10 -10.55
C PRO A 36 11.49 -3.68 -9.84
N LEU A 37 11.68 -4.36 -8.71
CA LEU A 37 10.62 -4.95 -7.90
C LEU A 37 9.84 -3.91 -7.09
N ALA A 38 10.50 -2.87 -6.56
CA ALA A 38 9.83 -1.78 -5.88
C ALA A 38 9.09 -0.87 -6.87
N ASP A 39 9.68 -0.64 -8.04
CA ASP A 39 9.07 0.10 -9.15
C ASP A 39 7.90 -0.69 -9.78
N ASN A 40 8.02 -2.02 -9.86
CA ASN A 40 6.94 -2.92 -10.31
C ASN A 40 5.80 -3.00 -9.28
N MET A 41 6.07 -2.92 -7.98
CA MET A 41 5.00 -2.80 -6.97
C MET A 41 4.33 -1.43 -7.01
N GLY A 42 5.10 -0.34 -7.12
CA GLY A 42 4.54 1.00 -7.27
C GLY A 42 3.67 1.14 -8.51
N SER A 43 4.10 0.59 -9.64
CA SER A 43 3.31 0.56 -10.89
C SER A 43 2.14 -0.42 -10.84
N LYS A 44 2.26 -1.59 -10.18
CA LYS A 44 1.10 -2.48 -9.92
C LYS A 44 0.07 -1.84 -8.98
N LEU A 45 0.52 -1.11 -7.96
CA LEU A 45 -0.35 -0.39 -7.03
C LEU A 45 -1.00 0.82 -7.73
N GLN A 46 -0.28 1.52 -8.62
CA GLN A 46 -0.89 2.52 -9.50
C GLN A 46 -1.86 1.92 -10.53
N MET A 47 -1.63 0.69 -11.01
CA MET A 47 -2.60 -0.06 -11.81
C MET A 47 -3.83 -0.51 -11.02
N LEU A 48 -3.69 -0.75 -9.71
CA LEU A 48 -4.76 -1.10 -8.78
C LEU A 48 -5.53 0.12 -8.29
N LEU A 49 -4.88 1.28 -8.14
CA LEU A 49 -5.56 2.55 -7.91
C LEU A 49 -6.37 2.87 -9.17
N ALA A 50 -7.69 2.89 -9.02
CA ALA A 50 -8.53 3.47 -10.04
C ALA A 50 -8.16 4.96 -10.17
N SER A 51 -7.60 5.36 -11.31
CA SER A 51 -7.29 6.78 -11.54
C SER A 51 -8.58 7.59 -11.44
N GLU A 52 -8.50 8.83 -10.94
CA GLU A 52 -9.66 9.71 -10.80
C GLU A 52 -10.45 9.81 -12.11
N GLU A 53 -9.75 9.95 -13.23
CA GLU A 53 -10.35 10.00 -14.57
C GLU A 53 -11.10 8.71 -14.92
N LYS A 54 -10.53 7.54 -14.58
CA LYS A 54 -11.17 6.25 -14.82
C LYS A 54 -12.41 6.10 -13.95
N VAL A 55 -12.33 6.40 -12.66
CA VAL A 55 -13.49 6.37 -11.74
C VAL A 55 -14.58 7.32 -12.22
N ARG A 56 -14.21 8.55 -12.59
CA ARG A 56 -15.15 9.54 -13.14
C ARG A 56 -15.82 9.03 -14.40
N THR A 57 -15.07 8.40 -15.31
CA THR A 57 -15.62 7.84 -16.55
C THR A 57 -16.60 6.71 -16.26
N GLU A 58 -16.24 5.75 -15.40
CA GLU A 58 -17.12 4.65 -15.01
C GLU A 58 -18.41 5.14 -14.34
N LEU A 59 -18.32 6.10 -13.42
CA LEU A 59 -19.49 6.71 -12.79
C LEU A 59 -20.41 7.40 -13.80
N LYS A 60 -19.84 8.03 -14.84
CA LYS A 60 -20.60 8.71 -15.90
C LYS A 60 -21.25 7.79 -16.91
N ILE A 61 -20.80 6.55 -17.05
CA ILE A 61 -21.35 5.57 -18.00
C ILE A 61 -22.22 4.50 -17.35
N LEU A 62 -22.53 4.63 -16.05
CA LEU A 62 -23.43 3.73 -15.34
C LEU A 62 -24.76 3.55 -16.11
N GLY A 63 -25.19 2.29 -16.22
CA GLY A 63 -26.40 1.92 -16.94
C GLY A 63 -27.66 2.40 -16.22
N LYS A 64 -28.21 3.54 -16.63
CA LYS A 64 -29.44 4.16 -16.08
C LYS A 64 -30.67 3.27 -16.07
N HIS A 65 -30.67 2.22 -16.89
CA HIS A 65 -31.81 1.32 -17.06
C HIS A 65 -31.60 -0.04 -16.37
N LYS A 66 -30.51 -0.19 -15.62
CA LYS A 66 -30.25 -1.42 -14.88
C LYS A 66 -31.19 -1.48 -13.67
N VAL A 67 -31.72 -2.68 -13.43
CA VAL A 67 -32.56 -2.98 -12.27
C VAL A 67 -31.78 -2.68 -11.00
N VAL A 68 -32.50 -2.20 -9.99
CA VAL A 68 -31.97 -1.92 -8.66
C VAL A 68 -31.31 -3.19 -8.09
N ASP A 69 -30.04 -3.06 -7.71
CA ASP A 69 -29.24 -4.13 -7.10
C ASP A 69 -29.63 -4.29 -5.60
N PRO A 70 -29.10 -5.27 -4.86
CA PRO A 70 -29.49 -5.53 -3.46
C PRO A 70 -29.21 -4.38 -2.48
N ASP A 71 -28.41 -3.39 -2.90
CA ASP A 71 -28.16 -2.16 -2.14
C ASP A 71 -29.31 -1.15 -2.23
N GLU A 72 -30.31 -1.44 -3.06
CA GLU A 72 -31.47 -0.61 -3.35
C GLU A 72 -31.14 0.75 -4.01
N ILE A 73 -29.90 0.97 -4.43
CA ILE A 73 -29.45 2.24 -5.01
C ILE A 73 -29.58 2.19 -6.53
N HIS A 74 -30.53 2.95 -7.07
CA HIS A 74 -30.72 3.01 -8.51
C HIS A 74 -29.53 3.67 -9.22
N PRO A 75 -28.94 3.07 -10.27
CA PRO A 75 -27.75 3.61 -10.95
C PRO A 75 -27.90 5.02 -11.50
N ALA A 76 -29.12 5.42 -11.88
CA ALA A 76 -29.39 6.80 -12.31
C ALA A 76 -29.12 7.84 -11.21
N ILE A 77 -29.32 7.49 -9.94
CA ILE A 77 -29.02 8.36 -8.80
C ILE A 77 -27.50 8.48 -8.66
N VAL A 78 -26.79 7.35 -8.66
CA VAL A 78 -25.33 7.29 -8.54
C VAL A 78 -24.66 8.11 -9.64
N GLN A 79 -25.12 7.95 -10.88
CA GLN A 79 -24.61 8.71 -12.02
C GLN A 79 -24.89 10.21 -11.92
N SER A 80 -26.08 10.62 -11.45
CA SER A 80 -26.37 12.06 -11.26
C SER A 80 -25.49 12.71 -10.19
N LEU A 81 -25.00 11.91 -9.24
CA LEU A 81 -24.15 12.35 -8.14
C LEU A 81 -22.66 12.09 -8.42
N SER A 82 -22.28 11.73 -9.65
CA SER A 82 -20.94 11.23 -9.97
C SER A 82 -19.81 12.14 -9.49
N GLU A 83 -19.94 13.46 -9.65
CA GLU A 83 -18.90 14.42 -9.22
C GLU A 83 -18.87 14.60 -7.70
N VAL A 84 -20.01 14.42 -7.02
CA VAL A 84 -20.10 14.54 -5.55
C VAL A 84 -19.50 13.32 -4.87
N ILE A 85 -19.72 12.13 -5.43
CA ILE A 85 -19.26 10.86 -4.85
C ILE A 85 -17.87 10.45 -5.33
N LEU A 86 -17.31 11.13 -6.34
CA LEU A 86 -16.00 10.81 -6.93
C LEU A 86 -14.90 10.70 -5.87
N VAL A 87 -14.77 11.73 -5.03
CA VAL A 87 -13.74 11.77 -3.97
C VAL A 87 -13.95 10.67 -2.94
N PRO A 88 -15.14 10.51 -2.32
CA PRO A 88 -15.41 9.39 -1.41
C PRO A 88 -15.11 8.00 -1.99
N VAL A 89 -15.40 7.78 -3.28
CA VAL A 89 -15.14 6.49 -3.95
C VAL A 89 -13.63 6.26 -4.12
N ILE A 90 -12.86 7.28 -4.49
CA ILE A 90 -11.40 7.18 -4.58
C ILE A 90 -10.79 6.90 -3.21
N ASP A 91 -11.23 7.62 -2.17
CA ASP A 91 -10.77 7.41 -0.79
C ASP A 91 -11.08 5.99 -0.30
N LEU A 92 -12.25 5.45 -0.66
CA LEU A 92 -12.60 4.07 -0.37
C LEU A 92 -11.62 3.08 -1.03
N PHE A 93 -11.31 3.26 -2.31
CA PHE A 93 -10.34 2.40 -3.00
C PHE A 93 -8.95 2.48 -2.37
N ALA A 94 -8.49 3.69 -2.03
CA ALA A 94 -7.21 3.90 -1.34
C ALA A 94 -7.18 3.19 0.03
N SER A 95 -8.21 3.36 0.85
CA SER A 95 -8.30 2.75 2.18
C SER A 95 -8.29 1.22 2.16
N LYS A 96 -8.87 0.60 1.13
CA LYS A 96 -8.86 -0.86 0.96
C LYS A 96 -7.48 -1.39 0.56
N LEU A 97 -6.69 -0.60 -0.17
CA LEU A 97 -5.32 -0.95 -0.50
C LEU A 97 -4.42 -0.89 0.73
N ASP A 98 -4.55 0.15 1.56
CA ASP A 98 -3.83 0.26 2.83
C ASP A 98 -4.14 -0.92 3.75
N LEU A 99 -5.42 -1.30 3.85
CA LEU A 99 -5.85 -2.46 4.63
C LEU A 99 -5.21 -3.77 4.12
N ASN A 100 -5.10 -3.95 2.81
CA ASN A 100 -4.51 -5.15 2.21
C ASN A 100 -2.98 -5.18 2.36
N MET A 101 -2.30 -4.04 2.35
CA MET A 101 -0.86 -3.97 2.64
C MET A 101 -0.55 -4.30 4.11
N ILE A 102 -1.40 -3.86 5.03
CA ILE A 102 -1.28 -4.20 6.46
C ILE A 102 -1.53 -5.71 6.69
N ASN A 103 -2.53 -6.28 6.01
CA ASN A 103 -2.86 -7.70 6.15
C ASN A 103 -1.88 -8.65 5.43
N SER A 104 -1.18 -8.18 4.38
CA SER A 104 -0.16 -8.97 3.66
C SER A 104 1.24 -8.90 4.28
N GLY A 105 1.47 -8.05 5.28
CA GLY A 105 2.71 -7.96 6.07
C GLY A 105 2.92 -9.09 7.09
N THR A 106 2.19 -10.20 7.00
CA THR A 106 2.30 -11.36 7.91
C THR A 106 2.79 -12.62 7.20
N TYR A 107 4.01 -12.59 6.64
CA TYR A 107 4.76 -13.83 6.41
C TYR A 107 6.25 -13.61 6.70
N ASN A 108 6.66 -14.15 7.85
CA ASN A 108 8.00 -14.51 8.38
C ASN A 108 9.20 -13.60 8.11
#